data_AF-A0A6M7U4A9-F1
#
_entry.id   AF-A0A6M7U4A9-F1
#
_cell.length_a   1.000
_cell.length_b   1.000
_cell.length_c   1.000
_cell.angle_alpha   90.00
_cell.angle_beta   90.00
_cell.angle_gamma   90.00
#
_symmetry.space_group_name_H-M   'P 1'
#
loop_
_entity.id
_entity.type
_entity.pdbx_description
1 polymer ?
#
loop_
_entity_poly.entity_id
_entity_poly.type
_entity_poly.pdbx_seq_one_letter_code
_entity_poly.pdbx_strand_id
1 'polypeptide(L)' 'MFDEDERLARQEAHWLIKEFGAEAPLYAAMKAEKAIEQKDFGRCARWKRILEILADGRTTKSAGSKY' A
#
# COMPACT_ATOMS: atom_id res chain seq x y z
N MET A 1 0.54 19.67 1.97
CA MET A 1 0.32 18.82 3.17
C MET A 1 -0.24 17.45 2.79
N PHE A 2 -1.13 17.33 1.80
CA PHE A 2 -1.55 16.02 1.23
C PHE A 2 -0.50 15.38 0.30
N ASP A 3 0.30 16.18 -0.42
CA ASP A 3 1.29 15.65 -1.37
C ASP A 3 2.43 14.87 -0.72
N GLU A 4 2.80 15.22 0.51
CA GLU A 4 3.89 14.56 1.21
C GLU A 4 3.47 13.18 1.72
N ASP A 5 2.24 13.05 2.24
CA ASP A 5 1.67 11.76 2.62
C ASP A 5 1.46 10.84 1.42
N GLU A 6 1.01 11.39 0.28
CA GLU A 6 0.90 10.67 -0.99
C GLU A 6 2.28 10.18 -1.47
N ARG A 7 3.29 11.06 -1.42
CA ARG A 7 4.66 10.70 -1.82
C ARG A 7 5.24 9.60 -0.92
N LEU A 8 5.04 9.71 0.39
CA LEU A 8 5.47 8.70 1.36
C LEU A 8 4.74 7.38 1.12
N ALA A 9 3.42 7.39 0.90
CA ALA A 9 2.64 6.19 0.59
C ALA A 9 3.15 5.49 -0.68
N ARG A 10 3.51 6.24 -1.73
CA ARG A 10 4.10 5.66 -2.94
C ARG A 10 5.47 5.04 -2.69
N GLN A 11 6.36 5.75 -1.99
CA GLN A 11 7.69 5.21 -1.66
C GLN A 11 7.58 3.94 -0.84
N GLU A 12 6.72 3.92 0.17
CA GLU A 12 6.47 2.75 1.01
C GLU A 12 5.89 1.59 0.18
N ALA A 13 4.92 1.86 -0.69
CA ALA A 13 4.35 0.84 -1.59
C ALA A 13 5.42 0.22 -2.50
N HIS A 14 6.29 1.04 -3.09
CA HIS A 14 7.39 0.55 -3.91
C HIS A 14 8.41 -0.25 -3.11
N TRP A 15 8.73 0.18 -1.89
CA TRP A 15 9.61 -0.55 -0.99
C TRP A 15 8.99 -1.92 -0.62
N LEU A 16 7.70 -1.96 -0.31
CA LEU A 16 6.99 -3.20 -0.01
C LEU A 16 6.98 -4.18 -1.20
N ILE A 17 6.76 -3.69 -2.43
CA ILE A 17 6.84 -4.55 -3.62
C ILE A 17 8.24 -5.14 -3.76
N LYS A 18 9.30 -4.37 -3.47
CA LYS A 18 10.68 -4.85 -3.55
C LYS A 18 10.99 -5.90 -2.49
N GLU A 19 10.51 -5.70 -1.26
CA GLU A 19 10.84 -6.55 -0.12
C GLU A 19 9.96 -7.80 -0.05
N PHE A 20 8.66 -7.64 -0.27
CA PHE A 20 7.64 -8.69 -0.05
C PHE A 20 6.98 -9.17 -1.34
N GLY A 21 7.21 -8.53 -2.49
CA GLY A 21 6.67 -8.97 -3.78
C GLY A 21 5.15 -9.13 -3.78
N ALA A 22 4.68 -10.37 -3.95
CA ALA A 22 3.25 -10.71 -3.96
C ALA A 22 2.58 -10.54 -2.58
N GLU A 23 3.35 -10.57 -1.49
CA GLU A 23 2.87 -10.46 -0.11
C GLU A 23 2.81 -9.01 0.39
N ALA A 24 3.35 -8.05 -0.36
CA ALA A 24 3.28 -6.61 -0.06
C ALA A 24 1.89 -6.11 0.37
N PRO A 25 0.78 -6.52 -0.27
CA PRO A 25 -0.56 -6.10 0.11
C PRO A 25 -1.03 -6.71 1.44
N LEU A 26 -0.66 -7.97 1.70
CA LEU A 26 -0.98 -8.63 2.97
C LEU A 26 -0.27 -7.91 4.12
N TYR A 27 1.02 -7.60 3.94
CA TYR A 27 1.78 -6.81 4.91
C TYR A 27 1.13 -5.45 5.20
N ALA A 28 0.76 -4.71 4.15
CA ALA A 28 0.12 -3.41 4.31
C ALA A 28 -1.24 -3.51 5.04
N ALA A 29 -2.02 -4.55 4.79
CA ALA A 29 -3.29 -4.81 5.48
C ALA A 29 -3.08 -5.06 6.98
N MET A 30 -2.14 -5.93 7.36
CA MET A 30 -1.81 -6.21 8.76
C MET A 30 -1.37 -4.94 9.51
N LYS A 31 -0.61 -4.07 8.84
CA LYS A 31 -0.17 -2.80 9.44
C LYS A 31 -1.31 -1.81 9.61
N ALA A 32 -2.29 -1.79 8.70
CA ALA A 32 -3.50 -1.01 8.85
C ALA A 32 -4.33 -1.48 10.05
N GLU A 33 -4.54 -2.80 10.18
CA GLU A 33 -5.25 -3.41 11.32
C GLU A 33 -4.57 -3.07 12.65
N LYS A 34 -3.25 -3.23 12.73
CA LYS A 34 -2.47 -2.86 13.91
C LYS A 34 -2.56 -1.36 14.25
N ALA A 35 -2.75 -0.48 13.26
CA ALA A 35 -2.94 0.95 13.49
C ALA A 35 -4.35 1.24 14.05
N ILE A 36 -5.37 0.51 13.61
CA ILE A 36 -6.73 0.58 14.16
C ILE A 36 -6.74 0.15 15.64
N GLU A 37 -6.05 -0.95 15.97
CA GLU A 37 -5.91 -1.42 17.35
C GLU A 37 -5.29 -0.35 18.27
N GLN A 38 -4.31 0.39 17.75
CA GLN A 38 -3.66 1.50 18.46
C GLN A 38 -4.46 2.81 18.44
N LYS A 39 -5.63 2.84 17.77
CA LYS A 39 -6.45 4.03 17.52
C LYS A 39 -5.69 5.14 16.77
N ASP A 40 -4.66 4.78 16.02
CA ASP A 40 -3.89 5.69 15.17
C ASP A 40 -4.51 5.72 13.77
N PHE A 41 -5.55 6.53 13.64
CA PHE A 41 -6.29 6.66 12.39
C PHE A 41 -5.48 7.36 11.29
N GLY A 42 -4.50 8.20 11.64
CA GLY A 42 -3.61 8.83 10.67
C GLY A 42 -2.71 7.81 9.99
N ARG A 43 -2.10 6.92 10.78
CA ARG A 43 -1.32 5.81 10.25
C ARG A 43 -2.19 4.79 9.51
N CYS A 44 -3.41 4.53 9.98
CA CYS A 44 -4.37 3.68 9.26
C CYS A 44 -4.72 4.25 7.88
N ALA A 45 -4.97 5.57 7.77
CA ALA A 45 -5.28 6.23 6.51
C ALA A 45 -4.10 6.12 5.52
N ARG A 46 -2.86 6.26 6.00
CA ARG A 46 -1.65 6.06 5.18
C ARG A 46 -1.54 4.61 4.67
N TRP A 47 -1.74 3.60 5.52
CA TRP A 47 -1.72 2.20 5.10
C TRP A 47 -2.84 1.85 4.12
N LYS A 48 -4.03 2.44 4.29
CA LYS A 48 -5.10 2.32 3.31
C LYS A 48 -4.67 2.88 1.95
N ARG A 49 -4.01 4.04 1.91
CA ARG A 49 -3.52 4.63 0.66
C ARG A 49 -2.45 3.76 -0.02
N ILE A 50 -1.54 3.17 0.77
CA ILE A 50 -0.55 2.21 0.28
C ILE A 50 -1.24 1.00 -0.36
N LEU A 51 -2.28 0.45 0.27
CA LEU A 51 -3.05 -0.67 -0.27
C LEU A 51 -3.70 -0.33 -1.62
N GLU A 52 -4.27 0.88 -1.76
CA GLU A 52 -4.83 1.36 -3.02
C GLU A 52 -3.76 1.40 -4.13
N ILE A 53 -2.58 1.94 -3.84
CA ILE A 53 -1.46 1.99 -4.80
C ILE A 53 -1.01 0.57 -5.21
N LEU A 54 -0.92 -0.36 -4.25
CA LEU A 54 -0.57 -1.76 -4.50
C LEU A 54 -1.64 -2.50 -5.31
N ALA A 55 -2.91 -2.10 -5.21
CA ALA A 55 -4.01 -2.63 -6.02
C ALA A 55 -3.97 -2.06 -7.44
N ASP A 56 -3.79 -0.75 -7.59
CA ASP A 56 -3.68 -0.07 -8.90
C ASP A 56 -2.48 -0.60 -9.71
N GLY A 57 -1.34 -0.83 -9.07
CA GLY A 57 -0.16 -1.43 -9.70
C GLY A 57 -0.38 -2.89 -10.16
N ARG A 58 -1.32 -3.62 -9.55
CA ARG A 58 -1.69 -4.97 -10.00
C ARG A 58 -2.64 -4.94 -11.19
N THR A 59 -3.62 -4.03 -11.20
CA THR A 59 -4.57 -3.92 -12.33
C THR A 59 -3.87 -3.57 -13.65
N THR A 60 -2.83 -2.73 -13.58
CA THR A 60 -2.00 -2.37 -14.74
C THR A 60 -1.11 -3.51 -15.24
N LYS A 61 -0.59 -4.37 -14.35
CA LYS A 61 0.18 -5.57 -14.74
C LYS A 61 -0.72 -6.70 -15.27
N SER A 62 -1.93 -6.86 -14.73
CA SER A 62 -2.89 -7.88 -15.15
C SER A 62 -3.52 -7.58 -16.52
N ALA A 63 -3.49 -6.34 -16.99
CA ALA A 63 -3.93 -5.98 -18.34
C ALA A 63 -2.95 -6.40 -19.46
N GLY A 64 -1.71 -6.79 -19.12
CA GLY A 64 -0.67 -7.17 -20.08
C GLY A 64 -0.50 -8.66 -20.34
N SER A 65 -1.18 -9.53 -19.60
CA SER A 65 -1.03 -10.99 -19.72
C SER A 65 -2.22 -11.63 -20.44
N LYS A 66 -2.43 -11.24 -21.71
CA LYS A 66 -3.36 -11.90 -22.62
C LYS A 66 -2.80 -11.93 -24.04
N TYR A 67 -1.60 -12.45 -24.26
CA TYR A 67 -1.14 -12.93 -25.56
C TYR A 67 -0.16 -14.08 -25.37
#